data_AF-A0A6I4U8Z0-F1
#
_entry.id   AF-A0A6I4U8Z0-F1
#
_cell.length_a   1.000
_cell.length_b   1.000
_cell.length_c   1.000
_cell.angle_alpha   90.00
_cell.angle_beta   90.00
_cell.angle_gamma   90.00
#
_symmetry.space_group_name_H-M   'P 1'
#
loop_
_entity.id
_entity.type
_entity.pdbx_description
1 polymer ?
#
loop_
_entity_poly.entity_id
_entity_poly.type
_entity_poly.pdbx_seq_one_letter_code
_entity_poly.pdbx_strand_id
1 'polypeptide(L)'
;MSKKDEPLKGWRAPTEEEYRFADEHVDERLFERGPANSAVQWGLWTLHEELAAAARFYRAADLQGQRDAVFASLFAVERYLKSQGFSEATTEPLIRPAEALVDREANRRDLLFCERKRSGAPSRTVADYNKIGAIAALAEAWLALHKDGDGKVADKLKRFIRHVEGPWLCNLTLSRVKAAREMVSQEAKDHPAVEWANRYRNWLAESARLGGPAAAIRTVARILNRPGRRETSED
;
A
#
# COMPACT_ATOMS: atom_id res chain seq x y z
N MET A 1 20.31 -18.85 8.73
CA MET A 1 19.28 -18.43 9.71
C MET A 1 18.42 -17.38 9.04
N SER A 2 17.14 -17.70 8.82
CA SER A 2 16.19 -16.92 8.03
C SER A 2 15.55 -15.82 8.88
N LYS A 3 15.45 -14.59 8.37
CA LYS A 3 14.77 -13.44 9.00
C LYS A 3 13.23 -13.56 9.01
N LYS A 4 12.69 -14.75 9.32
CA LYS A 4 11.24 -15.03 9.22
C LYS A 4 10.46 -14.88 10.53
N ASP A 5 11.14 -14.62 11.65
CA ASP A 5 10.51 -14.65 12.99
C ASP A 5 10.53 -13.29 13.72
N GLU A 6 10.58 -12.17 13.00
CA GLU A 6 10.36 -10.87 13.66
C GLU A 6 8.84 -10.63 13.82
N PRO A 7 8.31 -10.59 15.06
CA PRO A 7 6.91 -10.27 15.29
C PRO A 7 6.60 -8.86 14.76
N LEU A 8 5.38 -8.69 14.23
CA LEU A 8 4.85 -7.41 13.76
C LEU A 8 5.11 -6.34 14.83
N LYS A 9 5.78 -5.25 14.45
CA LYS A 9 6.21 -4.19 15.37
C LYS A 9 4.98 -3.60 16.08
N GLY A 10 4.79 -3.91 17.36
CA GLY A 10 3.65 -3.46 18.18
C GLY A 10 2.59 -4.52 18.48
N TRP A 11 2.67 -5.70 17.86
CA TRP A 11 1.85 -6.85 18.23
C TRP A 11 2.52 -7.62 19.37
N ARG A 12 1.76 -7.89 20.45
CA ARG A 12 2.12 -8.88 21.46
C ARG A 12 1.10 -10.01 21.42
N ALA A 13 1.57 -11.25 21.47
CA ALA A 13 0.69 -12.36 21.78
C ALA A 13 0.02 -12.10 23.14
N PRO A 14 -1.29 -12.38 23.29
CA PRO A 14 -1.96 -12.28 24.59
C PRO A 14 -1.25 -13.15 25.64
N THR A 15 -1.23 -12.69 26.89
CA THR A 15 -0.61 -13.45 27.97
C THR A 15 -1.48 -14.64 28.41
N GLU A 16 -0.88 -15.63 29.04
CA GLU A 16 -1.60 -16.80 29.59
C GLU A 16 -2.68 -16.39 30.60
N GLU A 17 -2.51 -15.27 31.28
CA GLU A 17 -3.51 -14.67 32.19
C GLU A 17 -4.68 -14.01 31.43
N GLU A 18 -4.42 -13.39 30.27
CA GLU A 18 -5.46 -12.83 29.40
C GLU A 18 -6.31 -13.93 28.76
N TYR A 19 -5.71 -15.09 28.47
CA TYR A 19 -6.44 -16.29 28.06
C TYR A 19 -7.32 -16.85 29.18
N ARG A 20 -6.80 -16.90 30.42
CA ARG A 20 -7.53 -17.41 31.58
C ARG A 20 -8.73 -16.55 31.98
N PHE A 21 -8.59 -15.23 31.87
CA PHE A 21 -9.69 -14.29 32.11
C PHE A 21 -10.84 -14.47 31.12
N ALA A 22 -10.51 -14.78 29.86
CA ALA A 22 -11.51 -15.09 28.83
C ALA A 22 -12.23 -16.42 29.12
N ASP A 23 -11.51 -17.44 29.63
CA ASP A 23 -12.08 -18.72 30.08
C ASP A 23 -13.03 -18.56 31.28
N GLU A 24 -12.73 -17.69 32.24
CA GLU A 24 -13.55 -17.47 33.45
C GLU A 24 -14.88 -16.74 33.18
N HIS A 25 -15.03 -16.09 32.02
CA HIS A 25 -16.24 -15.35 31.65
C HIS A 25 -17.10 -16.09 30.61
N VAL A 26 -16.81 -17.37 30.36
CA VAL A 26 -17.62 -18.24 29.51
C VAL A 26 -18.87 -18.68 30.27
N ASP A 27 -20.05 -18.37 29.72
CA ASP A 27 -21.34 -18.78 30.30
C ASP A 27 -21.48 -20.31 30.24
N GLU A 28 -21.25 -20.97 31.37
CA GLU A 28 -21.25 -22.43 31.56
C GLU A 28 -22.56 -23.11 31.11
N ARG A 29 -23.66 -22.35 30.95
CA ARG A 29 -24.96 -22.87 30.50
C ARG A 29 -24.96 -23.38 29.06
N LEU A 30 -23.96 -23.04 28.26
CA LEU A 30 -23.81 -23.58 26.90
C LEU A 30 -23.28 -25.03 26.86
N PHE A 31 -22.86 -25.60 27.99
CA PHE A 31 -22.07 -26.85 28.05
C PHE A 31 -22.82 -28.12 28.53
N GLU A 32 -24.14 -28.09 28.74
CA GLU A 32 -24.90 -29.23 29.29
C GLU A 32 -25.11 -30.43 28.33
N ARG A 33 -24.34 -30.59 27.24
CA ARG A 33 -24.49 -31.77 26.36
C ARG A 33 -23.15 -32.37 25.93
N GLY A 34 -22.65 -33.35 26.70
CA GLY A 34 -21.81 -34.47 26.27
C GLY A 34 -20.38 -34.18 25.75
N PRO A 35 -19.38 -35.04 26.05
CA PRO A 35 -17.95 -34.78 25.77
C PRO A 35 -17.55 -34.75 24.28
N ALA A 36 -18.35 -35.30 23.37
CA ALA A 36 -18.11 -35.22 21.92
C ALA A 36 -18.74 -33.96 21.28
N ASN A 37 -19.83 -33.46 21.87
CA ASN A 37 -20.49 -32.23 21.44
C ASN A 37 -19.76 -31.00 21.96
N SER A 38 -19.15 -31.08 23.16
CA SER A 38 -18.42 -29.97 23.74
C SER A 38 -17.21 -29.54 22.91
N ALA A 39 -16.44 -30.45 22.32
CA ALA A 39 -15.26 -30.06 21.53
C ALA A 39 -15.62 -29.35 20.21
N VAL A 40 -16.64 -29.83 19.50
CA VAL A 40 -17.14 -29.21 18.27
C VAL A 40 -17.84 -27.88 18.59
N GLN A 41 -18.67 -27.85 19.64
CA GLN A 41 -19.34 -26.63 20.10
C GLN A 41 -18.34 -25.59 20.59
N TRP A 42 -17.28 -26.00 21.29
CA TRP A 42 -16.21 -25.13 21.74
C TRP A 42 -15.41 -24.58 20.55
N GLY A 43 -15.06 -25.42 19.56
CA GLY A 43 -14.41 -24.95 18.34
C GLY A 43 -15.24 -23.92 17.56
N LEU A 44 -16.56 -24.14 17.45
CA LEU A 44 -17.49 -23.19 16.81
C LEU A 44 -17.64 -21.89 17.60
N TRP A 45 -17.69 -21.98 18.93
CA TRP A 45 -17.77 -20.81 19.81
C TRP A 45 -16.48 -19.97 19.73
N THR A 46 -15.32 -20.60 19.79
CA THR A 46 -14.02 -19.93 19.60
C THR A 46 -13.93 -19.25 18.25
N LEU A 47 -14.36 -19.92 17.17
CA LEU A 47 -14.45 -19.31 15.84
C LEU A 47 -15.39 -18.08 15.85
N HIS A 48 -16.55 -18.20 16.50
CA HIS A 48 -17.51 -17.09 16.60
C HIS A 48 -16.90 -15.86 17.27
N GLU A 49 -16.25 -16.03 18.42
CA GLU A 49 -15.63 -14.93 19.16
C GLU A 49 -14.50 -14.26 18.36
N GLU A 50 -13.66 -15.04 17.70
CA GLU A 50 -12.57 -14.52 16.87
C GLU A 50 -13.08 -13.73 15.66
N LEU A 51 -14.11 -14.23 14.98
CA LEU A 51 -14.74 -13.51 13.88
C LEU A 51 -15.46 -12.24 14.37
N ALA A 52 -16.10 -12.29 15.53
CA ALA A 52 -16.73 -11.12 16.13
C ALA A 52 -15.70 -10.05 16.52
N ALA A 53 -14.56 -10.46 17.09
CA ALA A 53 -13.44 -9.57 17.41
C ALA A 53 -12.85 -8.92 16.15
N ALA A 54 -12.59 -9.72 15.11
CA ALA A 54 -12.10 -9.22 13.84
C ALA A 54 -13.10 -8.25 13.18
N ALA A 55 -14.40 -8.54 13.22
CA ALA A 55 -15.42 -7.64 12.69
C ALA A 55 -15.51 -6.30 13.45
N ARG A 56 -15.36 -6.32 14.78
CA ARG A 56 -15.27 -5.09 15.60
C ARG A 56 -14.03 -4.27 15.21
N PHE A 57 -12.88 -4.93 15.08
CA PHE A 57 -11.63 -4.29 14.69
C PHE A 57 -11.72 -3.68 13.29
N TYR A 58 -12.28 -4.42 12.31
CA TYR A 58 -12.50 -3.94 10.95
C TYR A 58 -13.30 -2.63 10.90
N ARG A 59 -14.38 -2.53 11.68
CA ARG A 59 -15.25 -1.33 11.67
C ARG A 59 -14.60 -0.11 12.29
N ALA A 60 -13.68 -0.29 13.23
CA ALA A 60 -13.05 0.79 13.99
C ALA A 60 -11.68 1.20 13.43
N ALA A 61 -11.08 0.39 12.55
CA ALA A 61 -9.72 0.57 12.09
C ALA A 61 -9.60 1.37 10.78
N ASP A 62 -8.39 1.86 10.53
CA ASP A 62 -7.97 2.40 9.24
C ASP A 62 -7.85 1.28 8.17
N LEU A 63 -7.47 1.65 6.95
CA LEU A 63 -7.38 0.69 5.84
C LEU A 63 -6.41 -0.47 6.11
N GLN A 64 -5.36 -0.28 6.89
CA GLN A 64 -4.42 -1.36 7.23
C GLN A 64 -5.03 -2.28 8.28
N GLY A 65 -5.59 -1.74 9.37
CA GLY A 65 -6.24 -2.57 10.38
C GLY A 65 -7.50 -3.29 9.86
N GLN A 66 -8.17 -2.73 8.85
CA GLN A 66 -9.22 -3.44 8.09
C GLN A 66 -8.68 -4.67 7.36
N ARG A 67 -7.49 -4.61 6.76
CA ARG A 67 -6.86 -5.77 6.11
C ARG A 67 -6.42 -6.80 7.14
N ASP A 68 -5.81 -6.35 8.24
CA ASP A 68 -5.40 -7.21 9.35
C ASP A 68 -6.59 -7.96 9.97
N ALA A 69 -7.74 -7.30 10.10
CA ALA A 69 -8.99 -7.94 10.52
C ALA A 69 -9.45 -9.04 9.56
N VAL A 70 -9.37 -8.80 8.24
CA VAL A 70 -9.72 -9.81 7.23
C VAL A 70 -8.75 -11.01 7.31
N PHE A 71 -7.46 -10.77 7.49
CA PHE A 71 -6.48 -11.83 7.69
C PHE A 71 -6.78 -12.67 8.92
N ALA A 72 -6.98 -12.02 10.07
CA ALA A 72 -7.31 -12.70 11.32
C ALA A 72 -8.56 -13.58 11.14
N SER A 73 -9.57 -13.09 10.40
CA SER A 73 -10.79 -13.84 10.10
C SER A 73 -10.51 -15.10 9.27
N LEU A 74 -9.68 -15.00 8.22
CA LEU A 74 -9.34 -16.13 7.35
C LEU A 74 -8.53 -17.21 8.10
N PHE A 75 -7.55 -16.79 8.92
CA PHE A 75 -6.78 -17.72 9.76
C PHE A 75 -7.64 -18.39 10.84
N ALA A 76 -8.59 -17.68 11.44
CA ALA A 76 -9.53 -18.26 12.40
C ALA A 76 -10.36 -19.38 11.76
N VAL A 77 -10.91 -19.14 10.56
CA VAL A 77 -11.66 -20.14 9.79
C VAL A 77 -10.78 -21.33 9.42
N GLU A 78 -9.58 -21.10 8.91
CA GLU A 78 -8.66 -22.18 8.53
C GLU A 78 -8.30 -23.06 9.73
N ARG A 79 -7.93 -22.46 10.86
CA ARG A 79 -7.61 -23.20 12.08
C ARG A 79 -8.81 -24.02 12.57
N TYR A 80 -10.01 -23.47 12.54
CA TYR A 80 -11.21 -24.22 12.85
C TYR A 80 -11.38 -25.41 11.90
N LEU A 81 -11.29 -25.22 10.58
CA LEU A 81 -11.44 -26.29 9.60
C LEU A 81 -10.37 -27.39 9.79
N LYS A 82 -9.10 -27.02 10.01
CA LYS A 82 -8.03 -27.97 10.35
C LYS A 82 -8.34 -28.77 11.62
N SER A 83 -8.91 -28.13 12.65
CA SER A 83 -9.35 -28.81 13.87
C SER A 83 -10.48 -29.83 13.64
N GLN A 84 -11.31 -29.60 12.61
CA GLN A 84 -12.36 -30.53 12.18
C GLN A 84 -11.84 -31.64 11.24
N GLY A 85 -10.52 -31.72 11.03
CA GLY A 85 -9.89 -32.75 10.21
C GLY A 85 -9.86 -32.45 8.72
N PHE A 86 -10.13 -31.21 8.30
CA PHE A 86 -9.98 -30.82 6.89
C PHE A 86 -8.50 -30.83 6.50
N SER A 87 -8.21 -31.38 5.33
CA SER A 87 -6.85 -31.45 4.80
C SER A 87 -6.32 -30.07 4.44
N GLU A 88 -4.99 -29.91 4.47
CA GLU A 88 -4.33 -28.66 4.07
C GLU A 88 -4.72 -28.25 2.64
N ALA A 89 -4.79 -29.21 1.70
CA ALA A 89 -5.25 -28.94 0.33
C ALA A 89 -6.68 -28.38 0.25
N THR A 90 -7.53 -28.68 1.23
CA THR A 90 -8.91 -28.16 1.31
C THR A 90 -8.95 -26.74 1.87
N THR A 91 -8.06 -26.41 2.80
CA THR A 91 -8.01 -25.10 3.45
C THR A 91 -7.08 -24.12 2.74
N GLU A 92 -6.16 -24.61 1.91
CA GLU A 92 -5.17 -23.84 1.15
C GLU A 92 -5.78 -22.70 0.31
N PRO A 93 -6.95 -22.84 -0.36
CA PRO A 93 -7.57 -21.73 -1.07
C PRO A 93 -8.04 -20.56 -0.18
N LEU A 94 -8.22 -20.78 1.14
CA LEU A 94 -8.55 -19.72 2.10
C LEU A 94 -7.31 -18.93 2.53
N ILE A 95 -6.16 -19.61 2.59
CA ILE A 95 -4.91 -19.06 3.10
C ILE A 95 -4.03 -18.48 2.02
N ARG A 96 -4.02 -19.04 0.82
CA ARG A 96 -3.25 -18.47 -0.30
C ARG A 96 -3.58 -17.01 -0.60
N PRO A 97 -4.85 -16.56 -0.59
CA PRO A 97 -5.16 -15.13 -0.71
C PRO A 97 -4.61 -14.31 0.47
N ALA A 98 -4.62 -14.89 1.67
CA ALA A 98 -4.09 -14.24 2.86
C ALA A 98 -2.55 -14.08 2.75
N GLU A 99 -1.85 -15.16 2.45
CA GLU A 99 -0.41 -15.17 2.22
C GLU A 99 -0.01 -14.28 1.05
N ALA A 100 -0.75 -14.30 -0.07
CA ALA A 100 -0.48 -13.45 -1.23
C ALA A 100 -0.61 -11.96 -0.92
N LEU A 101 -1.56 -11.58 -0.08
CA LEU A 101 -1.72 -10.19 0.36
C LEU A 101 -0.63 -9.79 1.38
N VAL A 102 -0.26 -10.67 2.32
CA VAL A 102 0.87 -10.43 3.24
C VAL A 102 2.18 -10.33 2.47
N ASP A 103 2.41 -11.22 1.50
CA ASP A 103 3.57 -11.20 0.63
C ASP A 103 3.57 -9.93 -0.23
N ARG A 104 2.42 -9.53 -0.79
CA ARG A 104 2.27 -8.23 -1.46
C ARG A 104 2.66 -7.06 -0.55
N GLU A 105 2.19 -7.04 0.70
CA GLU A 105 2.53 -5.99 1.68
C GLU A 105 4.01 -6.03 2.10
N ALA A 106 4.60 -7.23 2.15
CA ALA A 106 6.01 -7.46 2.39
C ALA A 106 6.90 -7.33 1.13
N ASN A 107 6.33 -6.93 -0.03
CA ASN A 107 6.99 -6.94 -1.34
C ASN A 107 7.59 -8.30 -1.75
N ARG A 108 7.17 -9.41 -1.12
CA ARG A 108 7.48 -10.78 -1.52
C ARG A 108 6.46 -11.17 -2.60
N ARG A 109 6.94 -11.71 -3.71
CA ARG A 109 6.12 -11.84 -4.93
C ARG A 109 5.36 -13.17 -4.93
N ASP A 110 4.03 -13.15 -4.81
CA ASP A 110 3.21 -14.25 -5.29
C ASP A 110 2.85 -14.04 -6.77
N LEU A 111 3.15 -15.04 -7.60
CA LEU A 111 2.99 -15.04 -9.05
C LEU A 111 1.53 -15.14 -9.50
N LEU A 112 0.63 -15.63 -8.65
CA LEU A 112 -0.80 -15.82 -8.96
C LEU A 112 -1.59 -14.50 -9.04
N PHE A 113 -1.11 -13.45 -8.38
CA PHE A 113 -1.75 -12.13 -8.32
C PHE A 113 -0.89 -11.00 -8.95
N CYS A 114 0.20 -11.36 -9.63
CA CYS A 114 1.08 -10.38 -10.28
C CYS A 114 0.41 -9.76 -11.52
N GLU A 115 0.02 -8.48 -11.43
CA GLU A 115 0.13 -7.59 -12.59
C GLU A 115 1.58 -7.66 -13.11
N ARG A 116 1.72 -8.13 -14.36
CA ARG A 116 2.91 -8.21 -15.23
C ARG A 116 4.31 -8.07 -14.60
N LYS A 117 5.18 -9.02 -14.98
CA LYS A 117 6.65 -9.05 -14.83
C LYS A 117 7.27 -7.62 -14.86
N ARG A 118 7.56 -7.05 -13.69
CA ARG A 118 8.39 -5.84 -13.57
C ARG A 118 9.84 -6.21 -13.92
N SER A 119 10.18 -6.07 -15.18
CA SER A 119 11.56 -6.05 -15.66
C SER A 119 12.22 -4.72 -15.26
N GLY A 120 13.09 -4.75 -14.24
CA GLY A 120 14.17 -3.77 -14.08
C GLY A 120 14.21 -2.98 -12.76
N ALA A 121 15.37 -3.08 -12.11
CA ALA A 121 15.94 -2.21 -11.05
C ALA A 121 15.42 -2.38 -9.60
N PRO A 122 16.30 -2.16 -8.58
CA PRO A 122 16.00 -2.34 -7.15
C PRO A 122 14.77 -1.54 -6.71
N SER A 123 14.16 -1.98 -5.61
CA SER A 123 12.91 -1.42 -5.08
C SER A 123 12.97 0.11 -5.03
N ARG A 124 12.12 0.76 -5.81
CA ARG A 124 11.97 2.22 -5.77
C ARG A 124 11.42 2.59 -4.40
N THR A 125 12.10 3.52 -3.73
CA THR A 125 11.72 4.01 -2.41
C THR A 125 10.49 4.92 -2.50
N VAL A 126 9.88 5.25 -1.35
CA VAL A 126 8.83 6.27 -1.28
C VAL A 126 9.33 7.62 -1.85
N ALA A 127 10.60 7.95 -1.63
CA ALA A 127 11.23 9.14 -2.19
C ALA A 127 11.27 9.10 -3.73
N ASP A 128 11.55 7.93 -4.32
CA ASP A 128 11.51 7.75 -5.78
C ASP A 128 10.10 7.95 -6.34
N TYR A 129 9.07 7.41 -5.68
CA TYR A 129 7.68 7.59 -6.12
C TYR A 129 7.20 9.03 -5.99
N ASN A 130 7.61 9.72 -4.92
CA ASN A 130 7.38 11.15 -4.75
C ASN A 130 8.01 11.95 -5.91
N LYS A 131 9.28 11.67 -6.22
CA LYS A 131 10.02 12.30 -7.32
C LYS A 131 9.37 12.02 -8.68
N ILE A 132 8.96 10.77 -8.94
CA ILE A 132 8.24 10.39 -10.17
C ILE A 132 6.90 11.14 -10.28
N GLY A 133 6.11 11.18 -9.21
CA GLY A 133 4.83 11.87 -9.18
C GLY A 133 4.97 13.38 -9.43
N ALA A 134 5.99 14.01 -8.84
CA ALA A 134 6.32 15.41 -9.07
C ALA A 134 6.67 15.69 -10.54
N ILE A 135 7.54 14.86 -11.12
CA ILE A 135 7.97 14.99 -12.53
C ILE A 135 6.76 14.85 -13.47
N ALA A 136 5.91 13.85 -13.24
CA ALA A 136 4.73 13.62 -14.06
C ALA A 136 3.75 14.80 -13.98
N ALA A 137 3.42 15.26 -12.77
CA ALA A 137 2.49 16.37 -12.57
C ALA A 137 2.99 17.69 -13.21
N LEU A 138 4.28 18.01 -13.02
CA LEU A 138 4.90 19.20 -13.62
C LEU A 138 4.96 19.12 -15.15
N ALA A 139 5.26 17.95 -15.70
CA ALA A 139 5.32 17.74 -17.14
C ALA A 139 3.93 17.86 -17.78
N GLU A 140 2.88 17.32 -17.16
CA GLU A 140 1.50 17.47 -17.63
C GLU A 140 1.05 18.94 -17.58
N ALA A 141 1.32 19.64 -16.48
CA ALA A 141 1.00 21.06 -16.38
C ALA A 141 1.72 21.90 -17.44
N TRP A 142 2.99 21.59 -17.72
CA TRP A 142 3.76 22.26 -18.77
C TRP A 142 3.18 22.01 -20.17
N LEU A 143 2.79 20.76 -20.46
CA LEU A 143 2.17 20.42 -21.75
C LEU A 143 0.80 21.07 -21.92
N ALA A 144 0.01 21.16 -20.85
CA ALA A 144 -1.27 21.87 -20.87
C ALA A 144 -1.09 23.37 -21.17
N LEU A 145 -0.07 24.00 -20.59
CA LEU A 145 0.26 25.41 -20.86
C LEU A 145 0.69 25.65 -22.32
N HIS A 146 1.30 24.66 -22.97
CA HIS A 146 1.81 24.75 -24.34
C HIS A 146 0.99 23.89 -25.31
N LYS A 147 -0.31 23.69 -25.04
CA LYS A 147 -1.18 22.83 -25.85
C LYS A 147 -1.22 23.30 -27.30
N ASP A 148 -1.38 24.61 -27.51
CA ASP A 148 -1.62 25.23 -28.81
C ASP A 148 -0.32 25.73 -29.50
N GLY A 149 0.85 25.54 -28.88
CA GLY A 149 2.12 25.98 -29.46
C GLY A 149 2.68 25.00 -30.50
N ASP A 150 3.42 25.54 -31.48
CA ASP A 150 4.10 24.74 -32.50
C ASP A 150 5.19 23.81 -31.92
N GLY A 151 5.23 22.59 -32.45
CA GLY A 151 6.27 21.60 -32.17
C GLY A 151 5.75 20.28 -31.58
N LYS A 152 6.57 19.23 -31.72
CA LYS A 152 6.24 17.88 -31.23
C LYS A 152 6.28 17.85 -29.70
N VAL A 153 5.49 16.97 -29.08
CA VAL A 153 5.45 16.75 -27.62
C VAL A 153 6.86 16.53 -27.05
N ALA A 154 7.71 15.79 -27.77
CA ALA A 154 9.10 15.56 -27.38
C ALA A 154 9.90 16.85 -27.21
N ASP A 155 9.71 17.84 -28.08
CA ASP A 155 10.44 19.12 -28.03
C ASP A 155 9.90 20.02 -26.92
N LYS A 156 8.59 19.96 -26.65
CA LYS A 156 7.95 20.62 -25.50
C LYS A 156 8.51 20.05 -24.18
N LEU A 157 8.68 18.73 -24.08
CA LEU A 157 9.28 18.07 -22.92
C LEU A 157 10.78 18.35 -22.75
N LYS A 158 11.55 18.49 -23.84
CA LYS A 158 12.95 18.94 -23.75
C LYS A 158 13.06 20.35 -23.18
N ARG A 159 12.17 21.26 -23.59
CA ARG A 159 12.09 22.62 -23.02
C ARG A 159 11.70 22.61 -21.55
N PHE A 160 10.73 21.77 -21.18
CA PHE A 160 10.36 21.53 -19.78
C PHE A 160 11.56 21.14 -18.92
N ILE A 161 12.34 20.14 -19.34
CA ILE A 161 13.51 19.67 -18.58
C ILE A 161 14.44 20.83 -18.25
N ARG A 162 14.82 21.64 -19.25
CA ARG A 162 15.69 22.81 -19.06
C ARG A 162 15.11 23.84 -18.10
N HIS A 163 13.79 23.87 -17.94
CA HIS A 163 13.09 24.85 -17.12
C HIS A 163 12.93 24.44 -15.66
N VAL A 164 12.93 23.14 -15.37
CA VAL A 164 12.66 22.60 -14.03
C VAL A 164 13.82 21.82 -13.42
N GLU A 165 14.84 21.50 -14.21
CA GLU A 165 16.02 20.80 -13.74
C GLU A 165 16.71 21.60 -12.62
N GLY A 166 17.14 20.87 -11.59
CA GLY A 166 17.80 21.43 -10.43
C GLY A 166 18.25 20.34 -9.48
N PRO A 167 18.74 20.69 -8.27
CA PRO A 167 19.39 19.74 -7.38
C PRO A 167 18.52 18.54 -6.98
N TRP A 168 17.22 18.76 -6.73
CA TRP A 168 16.29 17.68 -6.37
C TRP A 168 15.71 17.00 -7.60
N LEU A 169 15.33 17.77 -8.63
CA LEU A 169 14.91 17.28 -9.95
C LEU A 169 16.12 17.01 -10.87
N CYS A 170 17.16 16.37 -10.34
CA CYS A 170 18.41 16.14 -11.05
C CYS A 170 18.31 15.00 -12.07
N ASN A 171 19.22 15.02 -13.05
CA ASN A 171 19.38 13.97 -14.07
C ASN A 171 18.06 13.68 -14.82
N LEU A 172 17.37 14.74 -15.22
CA LEU A 172 16.11 14.63 -15.96
C LEU A 172 16.39 14.40 -17.44
N THR A 173 16.15 13.17 -17.90
CA THR A 173 16.20 12.82 -19.32
C THR A 173 14.80 12.77 -19.92
N LEU A 174 14.70 12.93 -21.24
CA LEU A 174 13.42 12.80 -21.95
C LEU A 174 12.76 11.43 -21.72
N SER A 175 13.55 10.36 -21.67
CA SER A 175 13.05 9.01 -21.38
C SER A 175 12.51 8.90 -19.96
N ARG A 176 13.17 9.50 -18.97
CA ARG A 176 12.70 9.52 -17.57
C ARG A 176 11.39 10.28 -17.42
N VAL A 177 11.25 11.44 -18.08
CA VAL A 177 10.01 12.21 -18.05
C VAL A 177 8.87 11.45 -18.73
N LYS A 178 9.11 10.84 -19.90
CA LYS A 178 8.12 10.00 -20.57
C LYS A 178 7.69 8.81 -19.70
N ALA A 179 8.65 8.10 -19.11
CA ALA A 179 8.37 6.96 -18.23
C ALA A 179 7.58 7.38 -16.99
N ALA A 180 7.88 8.54 -16.39
CA ALA A 180 7.12 9.06 -15.26
C ALA A 180 5.67 9.39 -15.64
N ARG A 181 5.47 10.04 -16.81
CA ARG A 181 4.13 10.32 -17.34
C ARG A 181 3.36 9.03 -17.62
N GLU A 182 3.98 8.07 -18.29
CA GLU A 182 3.37 6.78 -18.61
C GLU A 182 2.95 6.04 -17.33
N MET A 183 3.84 5.98 -16.33
CA MET A 183 3.59 5.34 -15.04
C MET A 183 2.40 5.94 -14.28
N VAL A 184 2.15 7.25 -14.44
CA VAL A 184 1.02 7.93 -13.80
C VAL A 184 -0.23 7.92 -14.68
N SER A 185 -0.07 7.73 -16.00
CA SER A 185 -1.16 7.67 -16.97
C SER A 185 -1.77 6.27 -17.13
N GLN A 186 -0.98 5.20 -16.97
CA GLN A 186 -1.46 3.83 -17.09
C GLN A 186 -2.14 3.35 -15.80
N GLU A 187 -3.47 3.50 -15.79
CA GLU A 187 -4.55 2.64 -15.24
C GLU A 187 -4.47 1.96 -13.85
N ALA A 188 -3.35 1.90 -13.14
CA ALA A 188 -3.36 1.47 -11.74
C ALA A 188 -3.59 2.68 -10.83
N LYS A 189 -4.86 2.97 -10.51
CA LYS A 189 -5.23 4.01 -9.51
C LYS A 189 -4.48 3.86 -8.18
N ASP A 190 -4.03 2.64 -7.88
CA ASP A 190 -3.37 2.25 -6.64
C ASP A 190 -1.84 2.42 -6.66
N HIS A 191 -1.24 2.89 -7.77
CA HIS A 191 0.21 3.07 -7.82
C HIS A 191 0.65 4.28 -6.97
N PRO A 192 1.62 4.16 -6.04
CA PRO A 192 2.01 5.26 -5.14
C PRO A 192 2.41 6.56 -5.84
N ALA A 193 3.02 6.46 -7.03
CA ALA A 193 3.36 7.65 -7.83
C ALA A 193 2.13 8.43 -8.33
N VAL A 194 0.97 7.78 -8.49
CA VAL A 194 -0.29 8.44 -8.88
C VAL A 194 -0.81 9.31 -7.74
N GLU A 195 -0.76 8.82 -6.50
CA GLU A 195 -1.14 9.60 -5.33
C GLU A 195 -0.25 10.85 -5.19
N TRP A 196 1.08 10.68 -5.29
CA TRP A 196 2.01 11.80 -5.29
C TRP A 196 1.74 12.77 -6.44
N ALA A 197 1.50 12.28 -7.66
CA ALA A 197 1.14 13.13 -8.78
C ALA A 197 -0.15 13.93 -8.52
N ASN A 198 -1.17 13.34 -7.89
CA ASN A 198 -2.41 14.04 -7.52
C ASN A 198 -2.14 15.14 -6.49
N ARG A 199 -1.31 14.88 -5.48
CA ARG A 199 -0.89 15.91 -4.51
C ARG A 199 -0.21 17.09 -5.21
N TYR A 200 0.71 16.83 -6.14
CA TYR A 200 1.38 17.88 -6.91
C TYR A 200 0.46 18.58 -7.90
N ARG A 201 -0.48 17.88 -8.54
CA ARG A 201 -1.52 18.50 -9.39
C ARG A 201 -2.37 19.47 -8.60
N ASN A 202 -2.79 19.09 -7.39
CA ASN A 202 -3.56 19.97 -6.51
C ASN A 202 -2.74 21.20 -6.09
N TRP A 203 -1.47 21.00 -5.73
CA TRP A 203 -0.58 22.11 -5.39
C TRP A 203 -0.33 23.05 -6.57
N LEU A 204 -0.16 22.51 -7.78
CA LEU A 204 -0.03 23.28 -9.02
C LEU A 204 -1.31 24.05 -9.36
N ALA A 205 -2.48 23.44 -9.20
CA ALA A 205 -3.76 24.10 -9.42
C ALA A 205 -3.96 25.28 -8.47
N GLU A 206 -3.64 25.10 -7.18
CA GLU A 206 -3.75 26.17 -6.19
C GLU A 206 -2.73 27.28 -6.44
N SER A 207 -1.47 26.92 -6.74
CA SER A 207 -0.45 27.90 -7.11
C SER A 207 -0.80 28.65 -8.39
N ALA A 208 -1.50 28.00 -9.33
CA ALA A 208 -1.95 28.62 -10.58
C ALA A 208 -3.10 29.60 -10.36
N ARG A 209 -3.94 29.40 -9.34
CA ARG A 209 -4.96 30.39 -8.95
C ARG A 209 -4.34 31.69 -8.45
N LEU A 210 -3.21 31.59 -7.74
CA LEU A 210 -2.55 32.76 -7.14
C LEU A 210 -1.65 33.54 -8.11
N GLY A 211 -0.95 32.85 -9.01
CA GLY A 211 0.06 33.48 -9.88
C GLY A 211 -0.04 33.14 -11.37
N GLY A 212 -1.06 32.38 -11.77
CA GLY A 212 -1.20 31.85 -13.13
C GLY A 212 -0.38 30.57 -13.38
N PRO A 213 -0.71 29.78 -14.42
CA PRO A 213 -0.13 28.45 -14.65
C PRO A 213 1.39 28.45 -14.85
N ALA A 214 1.93 29.45 -15.57
CA ALA A 214 3.36 29.57 -15.82
C ALA A 214 4.17 29.91 -14.56
N ALA A 215 3.60 30.73 -13.66
CA ALA A 215 4.24 31.05 -12.39
C ALA A 215 4.15 29.86 -11.41
N ALA A 216 3.06 29.10 -11.44
CA ALA A 216 2.87 27.91 -10.62
C ALA A 216 3.95 26.86 -10.87
N ILE A 217 4.20 26.49 -12.13
CA ILE A 217 5.23 25.51 -12.50
C ILE A 217 6.60 25.97 -11.99
N ARG A 218 6.97 27.25 -12.23
CA ARG A 218 8.23 27.83 -11.77
C ARG A 218 8.36 27.81 -10.25
N THR A 219 7.30 28.18 -9.55
CA THR A 219 7.30 28.28 -8.09
C THR A 219 7.44 26.91 -7.45
N VAL A 220 6.64 25.94 -7.89
CA VAL A 220 6.71 24.56 -7.40
C VAL A 220 8.08 23.95 -7.72
N ALA A 221 8.57 24.07 -8.95
CA ALA A 221 9.90 23.56 -9.31
C ALA A 221 11.03 24.21 -8.48
N ARG A 222 10.95 25.53 -8.23
CA ARG A 222 11.92 26.24 -7.38
C ARG A 222 11.89 25.76 -5.93
N ILE A 223 10.71 25.54 -5.36
CA ILE A 223 10.56 25.04 -3.98
C ILE A 223 11.09 23.61 -3.87
N LEU A 224 10.80 22.75 -4.85
CA LEU A 224 11.33 21.39 -4.92
C LEU A 224 12.87 21.38 -4.98
N ASN A 225 13.45 22.30 -5.74
CA ASN A 225 14.90 22.44 -5.93
C ASN A 225 15.60 23.30 -4.87
N ARG A 226 14.91 23.72 -3.79
CA ARG A 226 15.50 24.58 -2.76
C ARG A 226 16.66 23.85 -2.05
N PRO A 227 17.84 24.49 -1.89
CA PRO A 227 18.97 23.88 -1.20
C PRO A 227 18.57 23.52 0.24
N GLY A 228 18.82 22.26 0.62
CA GLY A 228 18.40 21.68 1.91
C GLY A 228 17.46 20.47 1.77
N ARG A 229 16.75 20.33 0.65
CA ARG A 229 16.11 19.05 0.25
C ARG A 229 17.16 18.14 -0.39
N ARG A 230 18.06 17.58 0.41
CA ARG A 230 18.84 16.41 -0.04
C ARG A 230 17.92 15.19 0.03
N GLU A 231 18.09 14.24 -0.89
CA GLU A 231 17.50 12.91 -0.74
C GLU A 231 17.98 12.40 0.62
N THR A 232 17.07 12.27 1.59
CA THR A 232 17.35 11.55 2.84
C THR A 232 17.46 10.08 2.48
N SER A 233 18.57 9.70 1.85
CA SER A 233 19.13 8.37 1.92
C SER A 233 20.07 8.38 3.12
N GLU A 234 19.89 7.43 4.05
CA GLU A 234 20.57 7.29 5.36
C GLU A 234 19.83 8.09 6.46
N ASP A 235 19.18 7.49 7.48
CA ASP A 235 19.37 6.20 8.18
C ASP A 235 18.13 5.28 8.22
#